data_AF-A0AAE4RWD4-F1
#
_entry.id   AF-A0AAE4RWD4-F1
#
_cell.length_a   1.000
_cell.length_b   1.000
_cell.length_c   1.000
_cell.angle_alpha   90.00
_cell.angle_beta   90.00
_cell.angle_gamma   90.00
#
_symmetry.space_group_name_H-M   'P 1'
#
loop_
_entity.id
_entity.type
_entity.pdbx_description
1 polymer ?
#
loop_
_entity_poly.entity_id
_entity_poly.type
_entity_poly.pdbx_seq_one_letter_code
_entity_poly.pdbx_strand_id
1 'polypeptide(L)'
;MKVGTKSLLFGAHNIFIHPFLVFIAWWRLYGFPADPRLWVAFIVHDWGYLGKPNMDGPEGETHVELGARIMRIFGRRWEEFTRHHSRFHSRRDDARPSRLCYADKLALCCEWEWFYLFRTRITGELKEYMALSANGKYSCKEYMNRSIETPQSWYRAVKSFTLRYVAQNYRYGHR
;
A
#
# COMPACT_ATOMS: atom_id res chain seq x y z
N MET A 1 -16.06 -0.18 -15.40
CA MET A 1 -15.64 -0.30 -13.98
C MET A 1 -14.59 0.76 -13.66
N LYS A 2 -14.67 1.40 -12.48
CA LYS A 2 -13.68 2.40 -12.05
C LYS A 2 -12.34 1.75 -11.67
N VAL A 3 -11.25 2.52 -11.71
CA VAL A 3 -9.89 1.99 -11.49
C VAL A 3 -9.73 1.29 -10.15
N GLY A 4 -10.31 1.82 -9.07
CA GLY A 4 -10.23 1.19 -7.75
C GLY A 4 -10.89 -0.19 -7.70
N THR A 5 -12.04 -0.37 -8.35
CA THR A 5 -12.66 -1.71 -8.48
C THR A 5 -11.80 -2.64 -9.33
N LYS A 6 -11.20 -2.14 -10.42
CA LYS A 6 -10.27 -2.94 -11.23
C LYS A 6 -9.04 -3.36 -10.42
N SER A 7 -8.51 -2.48 -9.57
CA SER A 7 -7.37 -2.76 -8.70
C SER A 7 -7.67 -3.93 -7.76
N LEU A 8 -8.83 -3.90 -7.08
CA LEU A 8 -9.25 -4.98 -6.16
C LEU A 8 -9.49 -6.34 -6.86
N LEU A 9 -9.89 -6.34 -8.14
CA LEU A 9 -10.15 -7.59 -8.86
C LEU A 9 -8.93 -8.12 -9.61
N PHE A 10 -8.10 -7.25 -10.17
CA PHE A 10 -7.05 -7.65 -11.12
C PHE A 10 -5.71 -6.93 -10.91
N GLY A 11 -5.70 -5.80 -10.21
CA GLY A 11 -4.57 -4.88 -10.13
C GLY A 11 -3.83 -4.91 -8.80
N ALA A 12 -3.11 -3.84 -8.47
CA ALA A 12 -2.13 -3.86 -7.36
C ALA A 12 -2.71 -4.42 -6.04
N HIS A 13 -3.96 -4.08 -5.72
CA HIS A 13 -4.63 -4.44 -4.48
C HIS A 13 -5.57 -5.65 -4.63
N ASN A 14 -5.26 -6.59 -5.53
CA ASN A 14 -6.09 -7.78 -5.74
C ASN A 14 -6.37 -8.50 -4.40
N ILE A 15 -7.65 -8.82 -4.14
CA ILE A 15 -8.15 -9.34 -2.85
C ILE A 15 -7.55 -10.68 -2.40
N PHE A 16 -6.84 -11.40 -3.26
CA PHE A 16 -6.14 -12.65 -2.90
C PHE A 16 -4.63 -12.45 -2.88
N ILE A 17 -4.08 -11.82 -3.92
CA ILE A 17 -2.64 -11.69 -4.12
C ILE A 17 -2.06 -10.71 -3.10
N HIS A 18 -2.67 -9.53 -2.95
CA HIS A 18 -2.13 -8.49 -2.08
C HIS A 18 -2.15 -8.91 -0.60
N PRO A 19 -3.24 -9.44 -0.01
CA PRO A 19 -3.22 -9.91 1.38
C PRO A 19 -2.18 -10.99 1.64
N PHE A 20 -1.92 -11.88 0.67
CA PHE A 20 -0.88 -12.90 0.78
C PHE A 20 0.54 -12.29 0.78
N LEU A 21 0.79 -11.29 -0.07
CA LEU A 21 2.05 -10.56 -0.08
C LEU A 21 2.26 -9.74 1.21
N VAL A 22 1.18 -9.15 1.76
CA VAL A 22 1.18 -8.48 3.06
C VAL A 22 1.51 -9.47 4.18
N PHE A 23 0.96 -10.69 4.14
CA PHE A 23 1.33 -11.76 5.08
C PHE A 23 2.82 -12.10 5.00
N ILE A 24 3.37 -12.30 3.81
CA ILE A 24 4.81 -12.58 3.63
C ILE A 24 5.66 -11.44 4.19
N ALA A 25 5.30 -10.20 3.88
CA ALA A 25 5.98 -9.01 4.36
C ALA A 25 5.89 -8.87 5.89
N TRP A 26 4.72 -9.13 6.46
CA TRP A 26 4.50 -9.13 7.90
C TRP A 26 5.38 -10.17 8.59
N TRP A 27 5.41 -11.41 8.09
CA TRP A 27 6.23 -12.47 8.66
C TRP A 27 7.71 -12.08 8.65
N ARG A 28 8.22 -11.52 7.55
CA ARG A 28 9.60 -11.05 7.46
C ARG A 28 9.93 -9.92 8.45
N LEU A 29 8.99 -9.03 8.74
CA LEU A 29 9.21 -7.90 9.63
C LEU A 29 9.00 -8.26 11.11
N TYR A 30 8.07 -9.16 11.41
CA TYR A 30 7.49 -9.28 12.75
C TYR A 30 7.28 -10.71 13.25
N GLY A 31 7.55 -11.73 12.44
CA GLY A 31 7.22 -13.12 12.77
C GLY A 31 5.79 -13.52 12.39
N PHE A 32 5.45 -14.78 12.65
CA PHE A 32 4.18 -15.37 12.24
C PHE A 32 2.97 -14.63 12.86
N PRO A 33 1.96 -14.20 12.07
CA PRO A 33 0.78 -13.50 12.58
C PRO A 33 -0.23 -14.47 13.20
N ALA A 34 0.04 -14.90 14.45
CA ALA A 34 -0.84 -15.81 15.17
C ALA A 34 -2.21 -15.20 15.54
N ASP A 35 -2.32 -13.87 15.56
CA ASP A 35 -3.58 -13.18 15.88
C ASP A 35 -4.52 -13.19 14.65
N PRO A 36 -5.71 -13.83 14.72
CA PRO A 36 -6.64 -13.93 13.60
C PRO A 36 -7.11 -12.56 13.09
N ARG A 37 -7.10 -11.52 13.93
CA ARG A 37 -7.48 -10.15 13.55
C ARG A 37 -6.51 -9.53 12.55
N LEU A 38 -5.25 -9.95 12.56
CA LEU A 38 -4.26 -9.52 11.55
C LEU A 38 -4.65 -10.01 10.16
N TRP A 39 -5.14 -11.25 10.04
CA TRP A 39 -5.59 -11.81 8.77
C TRP A 39 -6.78 -11.04 8.21
N VAL A 40 -7.75 -10.67 9.07
CA VAL A 40 -8.85 -9.81 8.66
C VAL A 40 -8.33 -8.45 8.20
N ALA A 41 -7.40 -7.83 8.95
CA ALA A 41 -6.80 -6.55 8.56
C ALA A 41 -6.10 -6.62 7.20
N PHE A 42 -5.31 -7.67 6.93
CA PHE A 42 -4.63 -7.86 5.64
C PHE A 42 -5.61 -7.92 4.48
N ILE A 43 -6.76 -8.54 4.68
CA ILE A 43 -7.79 -8.69 3.65
C ILE A 43 -8.52 -7.37 3.39
N VAL A 44 -8.97 -6.69 4.45
CA VAL A 44 -9.95 -5.59 4.31
C VAL A 44 -9.36 -4.19 4.22
N HIS A 45 -8.06 -4.00 4.54
CA HIS A 45 -7.48 -2.66 4.67
C HIS A 45 -7.63 -1.78 3.42
N ASP A 46 -7.61 -2.37 2.23
CA ASP A 46 -7.72 -1.68 0.94
C ASP A 46 -9.10 -1.76 0.28
N TRP A 47 -10.09 -2.41 0.92
CA TRP A 47 -11.42 -2.57 0.31
C TRP A 47 -12.12 -1.24 0.01
N GLY A 48 -11.72 -0.14 0.68
CA GLY A 48 -12.26 1.17 0.38
C GLY A 48 -11.89 1.73 -1.00
N TYR A 49 -11.01 1.06 -1.76
CA TYR A 49 -10.82 1.35 -3.19
C TYR A 49 -12.04 0.99 -4.04
N LEU A 50 -12.99 0.19 -3.53
CA LEU A 50 -14.17 -0.21 -4.27
C LEU A 50 -14.95 1.02 -4.77
N GLY A 51 -15.08 1.14 -6.09
CA GLY A 51 -15.82 2.24 -6.72
C GLY A 51 -15.08 3.58 -6.72
N LYS A 52 -13.80 3.63 -6.36
CA LYS A 52 -12.99 4.87 -6.44
C LYS A 52 -12.50 5.11 -7.88
N PRO A 53 -12.56 6.37 -8.38
CA PRO A 53 -12.17 6.72 -9.75
C PRO A 53 -10.66 6.89 -9.95
N ASN A 54 -9.88 6.97 -8.86
CA ASN A 54 -8.43 7.08 -8.84
C ASN A 54 -7.86 6.27 -7.66
N MET A 55 -6.57 5.95 -7.71
CA MET A 55 -5.84 5.27 -6.65
C MET A 55 -5.18 6.25 -5.69
N ASP A 56 -4.50 7.26 -6.25
CA ASP A 56 -3.72 8.24 -5.51
C ASP A 56 -4.24 9.66 -5.80
N GLY A 57 -5.51 9.83 -6.15
CA GLY A 57 -6.19 11.13 -6.11
C GLY A 57 -6.95 11.34 -4.79
N PRO A 58 -7.68 12.46 -4.64
CA PRO A 58 -8.41 12.80 -3.41
C PRO A 58 -9.37 11.69 -2.95
N GLU A 59 -10.08 11.06 -3.89
CA GLU A 59 -11.01 9.97 -3.59
C GLU A 59 -10.28 8.68 -3.22
N GLY A 60 -9.20 8.34 -3.93
CA GLY A 60 -8.37 7.18 -3.65
C GLY A 60 -7.73 7.26 -2.27
N GLU A 61 -7.31 8.44 -1.82
CA GLU A 61 -6.73 8.66 -0.49
C GLU A 61 -7.68 8.32 0.68
N THR A 62 -9.00 8.24 0.42
CA THR A 62 -10.01 7.84 1.43
C THR A 62 -10.21 6.33 1.55
N HIS A 63 -9.46 5.49 0.79
CA HIS A 63 -9.61 4.02 0.82
C HIS A 63 -9.52 3.41 2.22
N VAL A 64 -8.76 4.02 3.13
CA VAL A 64 -8.55 3.49 4.48
C VAL A 64 -9.81 3.48 5.33
N GLU A 65 -10.82 4.29 5.01
CA GLU A 65 -11.98 4.51 5.87
C GLU A 65 -12.85 3.27 6.01
N LEU A 66 -13.08 2.53 4.91
CA LEU A 66 -13.91 1.33 4.93
C LEU A 66 -13.23 0.22 5.74
N GLY A 67 -11.96 -0.06 5.47
CA GLY A 67 -11.19 -1.06 6.19
C GLY A 67 -11.12 -0.76 7.69
N ALA A 68 -10.88 0.51 8.05
CA ALA A 68 -10.88 0.95 9.44
C ALA A 68 -12.25 0.75 10.12
N ARG A 69 -13.34 1.11 9.44
CA ARG A 69 -14.71 0.92 9.96
C ARG A 69 -15.03 -0.55 10.19
N ILE A 70 -14.62 -1.44 9.28
CA ILE A 70 -14.79 -2.89 9.45
C ILE A 70 -13.97 -3.34 10.68
N MET A 71 -12.71 -2.95 10.77
CA MET A 71 -11.83 -3.37 11.85
C MET A 71 -12.22 -2.81 13.23
N ARG A 72 -13.05 -1.77 13.28
CA ARG A 72 -13.66 -1.25 14.52
C ARG A 72 -14.47 -2.30 15.29
N ILE A 73 -14.99 -3.34 14.64
CA ILE A 73 -15.69 -4.45 15.34
C ILE A 73 -14.79 -5.16 16.36
N PHE A 74 -13.47 -5.09 16.17
CA PHE A 74 -12.47 -5.63 17.12
C PHE A 74 -11.98 -4.59 18.14
N GLY A 75 -12.53 -3.37 18.11
CA GLY A 75 -12.20 -2.26 18.98
C GLY A 75 -11.47 -1.11 18.28
N ARG A 76 -11.47 0.06 18.91
CA ARG A 76 -10.87 1.32 18.39
C ARG A 76 -9.39 1.17 18.02
N ARG A 77 -8.63 0.39 18.79
CA ARG A 77 -7.23 0.10 18.50
C ARG A 77 -7.03 -0.55 17.11
N TRP A 78 -7.96 -1.40 16.67
CA TRP A 78 -7.89 -2.07 15.36
C TRP A 78 -8.37 -1.16 14.21
N GLU A 79 -9.33 -0.28 14.49
CA GLU A 79 -9.70 0.81 13.59
C GLU A 79 -8.49 1.70 13.31
N GLU A 80 -7.80 2.20 14.35
CA GLU A 80 -6.62 3.04 14.23
C GLU A 80 -5.44 2.30 13.56
N PHE A 81 -5.20 1.05 13.97
CA PHE A 81 -4.19 0.19 13.35
C PHE A 81 -4.38 0.07 11.83
N THR A 82 -5.63 -0.07 11.39
CA THR A 82 -5.98 -0.21 9.98
C THR A 82 -5.97 1.15 9.29
N ARG A 83 -6.55 2.19 9.87
CA ARG A 83 -6.57 3.56 9.30
C ARG A 83 -5.17 4.09 9.03
N HIS A 84 -4.25 3.87 9.95
CA HIS A 84 -2.88 4.37 9.88
C HIS A 84 -1.93 3.46 9.09
N HIS A 85 -2.45 2.56 8.25
CA HIS A 85 -1.64 1.94 7.20
C HIS A 85 -1.29 2.93 6.07
N SER A 86 -2.06 4.01 5.91
CA SER A 86 -1.75 5.10 4.99
C SER A 86 -0.90 6.18 5.65
N ARG A 87 0.29 6.44 5.10
CA ARG A 87 1.19 7.52 5.55
C ARG A 87 0.59 8.91 5.42
N PHE A 88 -0.33 9.11 4.48
CA PHE A 88 -1.01 10.38 4.31
C PHE A 88 -1.95 10.64 5.50
N HIS A 89 -2.78 9.65 5.86
CA HIS A 89 -3.67 9.77 7.01
C HIS A 89 -2.92 9.83 8.33
N SER A 90 -1.84 9.06 8.50
CA SER A 90 -0.97 9.19 9.68
C SER A 90 -0.44 10.61 9.86
N ARG A 91 0.08 11.24 8.79
CA ARG A 91 0.55 12.65 8.87
C ARG A 91 -0.57 13.64 9.15
N ARG A 92 -1.74 13.46 8.54
CA ARG A 92 -2.90 14.35 8.75
C ARG A 92 -3.40 14.29 10.20
N ASP A 93 -3.40 13.09 10.78
CA ASP A 93 -3.94 12.84 12.11
C ASP A 93 -2.84 12.96 13.20
N ASP A 94 -1.65 13.51 12.88
CA ASP A 94 -0.44 13.60 13.73
C ASP A 94 -0.08 12.28 14.44
N ALA A 95 -0.33 11.17 13.76
CA ALA A 95 -0.13 9.81 14.25
C ALA A 95 1.05 9.13 13.56
N ARG A 96 1.64 8.14 14.22
CA ARG A 96 2.66 7.29 13.60
C ARG A 96 1.99 6.28 12.65
N PRO A 97 2.65 5.94 11.51
CA PRO A 97 2.20 4.82 10.69
C PRO A 97 2.15 3.53 11.50
N SER A 98 1.09 2.75 11.30
CA SER A 98 0.91 1.48 11.99
C SER A 98 1.89 0.43 11.46
N ARG A 99 2.03 -0.70 12.18
CA ARG A 99 2.81 -1.85 11.68
C ARG A 99 2.26 -2.40 10.36
N LEU A 100 0.95 -2.29 10.13
CA LEU A 100 0.34 -2.65 8.86
C LEU A 100 0.87 -1.80 7.71
N CYS A 101 1.15 -0.50 7.94
CA CYS A 101 1.75 0.37 6.92
C CYS A 101 3.06 -0.21 6.36
N TYR A 102 3.97 -0.63 7.24
CA TYR A 102 5.28 -1.11 6.80
C TYR A 102 5.19 -2.46 6.08
N ALA A 103 4.32 -3.36 6.56
CA ALA A 103 4.04 -4.63 5.90
C ALA A 103 3.40 -4.41 4.51
N ASP A 104 2.40 -3.54 4.42
CA ASP A 104 1.75 -3.14 3.16
C ASP A 104 2.76 -2.60 2.14
N LYS A 105 3.61 -1.65 2.54
CA LYS A 105 4.63 -1.12 1.63
C LYS A 105 5.61 -2.22 1.20
N LEU A 106 6.09 -3.04 2.13
CA LEU A 106 7.01 -4.11 1.80
C LEU A 106 6.37 -5.21 0.92
N ALA A 107 5.04 -5.38 0.94
CA ALA A 107 4.32 -6.34 0.10
C ALA A 107 4.60 -6.13 -1.39
N LEU A 108 4.65 -4.86 -1.84
CA LEU A 108 5.05 -4.50 -3.22
C LEU A 108 6.41 -5.10 -3.61
N CYS A 109 7.34 -5.18 -2.65
CA CYS A 109 8.69 -5.69 -2.91
C CYS A 109 8.74 -7.21 -3.01
N CYS A 110 7.73 -7.90 -2.48
CA CYS A 110 7.61 -9.36 -2.50
C CYS A 110 7.06 -9.89 -3.83
N GLU A 111 6.45 -9.04 -4.66
CA GLU A 111 5.90 -9.42 -5.96
C GLU A 111 6.95 -9.42 -7.09
N TRP A 112 6.66 -10.23 -8.12
CA TRP A 112 7.44 -10.31 -9.35
C TRP A 112 7.14 -9.11 -10.28
N GLU A 113 8.19 -8.45 -10.76
CA GLU A 113 8.11 -7.18 -11.52
C GLU A 113 7.18 -7.26 -12.74
N TRP A 114 7.38 -8.25 -13.61
CA TRP A 114 6.60 -8.35 -14.85
C TRP A 114 5.11 -8.58 -14.58
N PHE A 115 4.79 -9.33 -13.52
CA PHE A 115 3.41 -9.67 -13.16
C PHE A 115 2.69 -8.47 -12.57
N TYR A 116 3.33 -7.73 -11.66
CA TYR A 116 2.80 -6.47 -11.14
C TYR A 116 2.55 -5.46 -12.26
N LEU A 117 3.54 -5.25 -13.16
CA LEU A 117 3.44 -4.30 -14.26
C LEU A 117 2.34 -4.70 -15.26
N PHE A 118 2.18 -5.99 -15.55
CA PHE A 118 1.10 -6.49 -16.38
C PHE A 118 -0.28 -6.15 -15.78
N ARG A 119 -0.49 -6.50 -14.50
CA ARG A 119 -1.75 -6.29 -13.79
C ARG A 119 -2.11 -4.81 -13.66
N THR A 120 -1.15 -3.98 -13.25
CA THR A 120 -1.36 -2.53 -13.13
C THR A 120 -1.54 -1.82 -14.48
N ARG A 121 -1.00 -2.38 -15.57
CA ARG A 121 -1.26 -1.88 -16.92
C ARG A 121 -2.70 -2.14 -17.36
N ILE A 122 -3.23 -3.35 -17.16
CA ILE A 122 -4.61 -3.68 -17.58
C ILE A 122 -5.67 -2.93 -16.76
N THR A 123 -5.39 -2.62 -15.50
CA THR A 123 -6.31 -1.86 -14.64
C THR A 123 -6.28 -0.36 -14.91
N GLY A 124 -5.16 0.15 -15.42
CA GLY A 124 -4.92 1.57 -15.68
C GLY A 124 -4.16 2.29 -14.56
N GLU A 125 -3.88 1.59 -13.45
CA GLU A 125 -3.14 2.12 -12.30
C GLU A 125 -1.74 2.58 -12.71
N LEU A 126 -1.04 1.81 -13.55
CA LEU A 126 0.31 2.14 -13.99
C LEU A 126 0.37 3.50 -14.71
N LYS A 127 -0.65 3.81 -15.52
CA LYS A 127 -0.75 5.10 -16.22
C LYS A 127 -0.91 6.24 -15.22
N GLU A 128 -1.76 6.06 -14.21
CA GLU A 128 -1.96 7.04 -13.14
C GLU A 128 -0.66 7.26 -12.35
N TYR A 129 -0.01 6.18 -11.91
CA TYR A 129 1.22 6.27 -11.13
C TYR A 129 2.37 6.93 -11.89
N MET A 130 2.55 6.62 -13.18
CA MET A 130 3.58 7.26 -14.00
C MET A 130 3.29 8.75 -14.20
N ALA A 131 2.04 9.14 -14.45
CA ALA A 131 1.65 10.55 -14.59
C ALA A 131 1.87 11.33 -13.28
N LEU A 132 1.49 10.76 -12.14
CA LEU A 132 1.73 11.37 -10.82
C LEU A 132 3.24 11.48 -10.51
N SER A 133 4.04 10.51 -10.95
CA SER A 133 5.50 10.55 -10.81
C SER A 133 6.11 11.66 -11.64
N ALA A 134 5.68 11.81 -12.90
CA ALA A 134 6.13 12.88 -13.79
C ALA A 134 5.76 14.28 -13.26
N ASN A 135 4.59 14.40 -12.62
CA ASN A 135 4.12 15.64 -12.00
C ASN A 135 4.74 15.92 -10.62
N GLY A 136 5.68 15.10 -10.17
CA GLY A 136 6.40 15.31 -8.91
C GLY A 136 5.64 14.93 -7.65
N LYS A 137 4.49 14.24 -7.72
CA LYS A 137 3.81 13.76 -6.48
C LYS A 137 4.72 12.86 -5.65
N TYR A 138 5.61 12.12 -6.32
CA TYR A 138 6.63 11.28 -5.68
C TYR A 138 8.06 11.84 -5.83
N SER A 139 8.25 13.12 -6.13
CA SER A 139 9.59 13.74 -6.20
C SER A 139 10.19 13.94 -4.79
N CYS A 140 10.41 12.84 -4.07
CA CYS A 140 11.36 12.86 -2.96
C CYS A 140 12.78 12.96 -3.54
N LYS A 141 13.71 13.64 -2.85
CA LYS A 141 15.16 13.63 -3.13
C LYS A 141 15.71 12.23 -3.43
N GLU A 142 15.09 11.21 -2.85
CA GLU A 142 15.45 9.80 -3.00
C GLU A 142 14.99 9.12 -4.31
N TYR A 143 13.99 9.68 -5.00
CA TYR A 143 13.55 9.27 -6.35
C TYR A 143 14.32 10.00 -7.45
N MET A 144 14.82 11.21 -7.18
CA MET A 144 15.46 12.08 -8.16
C MET A 144 16.72 11.48 -8.82
N ASN A 145 17.33 10.46 -8.21
CA ASN A 145 18.54 9.82 -8.74
C ASN A 145 18.26 8.71 -9.77
N ARG A 146 17.00 8.46 -10.17
CA ARG A 146 16.66 7.37 -11.10
C ARG A 146 15.69 7.83 -12.17
N SER A 147 16.00 7.53 -13.44
CA SER A 147 15.09 7.74 -14.56
C SER A 147 13.80 6.94 -14.35
N ILE A 148 12.68 7.64 -14.28
CA ILE A 148 11.30 7.09 -14.15
C ILE A 148 10.59 7.04 -15.51
N GLU A 149 11.34 7.14 -16.60
CA GLU A 149 10.81 7.22 -17.97
C GLU A 149 10.12 5.93 -18.43
N THR A 150 10.50 4.78 -17.87
CA THR A 150 9.92 3.48 -18.20
C THR A 150 9.18 2.88 -17.01
N PRO A 151 8.13 2.07 -17.24
CA PRO A 151 7.45 1.33 -16.16
C PRO A 151 8.40 0.50 -15.28
N GLN A 152 9.39 -0.16 -15.89
CA GLN A 152 10.36 -0.99 -15.19
C GLN A 152 11.30 -0.17 -14.31
N SER A 153 11.85 0.92 -14.86
CA SER A 153 12.73 1.81 -14.09
C SER A 153 11.99 2.50 -12.95
N TRP A 154 10.74 2.93 -13.19
CA TRP A 154 9.83 3.42 -12.18
C TRP A 154 9.60 2.38 -11.06
N TYR A 155 9.20 1.16 -11.41
CA TYR A 155 8.91 0.12 -10.43
C TYR A 155 10.13 -0.24 -9.56
N ARG A 156 11.33 -0.34 -10.17
CA ARG A 156 12.58 -0.56 -9.45
C ARG A 156 12.94 0.60 -8.52
N ALA A 157 12.66 1.84 -8.92
CA ALA A 157 12.84 3.01 -8.08
C ALA A 157 11.90 2.97 -6.87
N VAL A 158 10.62 2.68 -7.09
CA VAL A 158 9.62 2.52 -6.00
C VAL A 158 10.01 1.41 -5.05
N LYS A 159 10.41 0.21 -5.54
CA LYS A 159 10.89 -0.87 -4.67
C LYS A 159 12.08 -0.45 -3.81
N SER A 160 13.06 0.21 -4.41
CA SER A 160 14.26 0.64 -3.68
C SER A 160 13.96 1.72 -2.64
N PHE A 161 13.07 2.66 -2.95
CA PHE A 161 12.57 3.63 -1.98
C PHE A 161 11.85 2.92 -0.84
N THR A 162 10.93 2.02 -1.16
CA THR A 162 10.12 1.32 -0.17
C THR A 162 10.98 0.50 0.79
N LEU A 163 11.99 -0.22 0.28
CA LEU A 163 12.95 -0.95 1.11
C LEU A 163 13.69 -0.02 2.08
N ARG A 164 14.20 1.13 1.60
CA ARG A 164 14.87 2.12 2.47
C ARG A 164 13.93 2.71 3.50
N TYR A 165 12.73 3.12 3.08
CA TYR A 165 11.72 3.69 3.96
C TYR A 165 11.33 2.72 5.07
N VAL A 166 11.02 1.47 4.72
CA VAL A 166 10.73 0.43 5.70
C VAL A 166 11.93 0.25 6.62
N ALA A 167 13.14 0.05 6.09
CA ALA A 167 14.35 -0.18 6.89
C ALA A 167 14.65 0.95 7.91
N GLN A 168 14.42 2.22 7.53
CA GLN A 168 14.62 3.38 8.40
C GLN A 168 13.55 3.49 9.49
N ASN A 169 12.30 3.13 9.19
CA ASN A 169 11.16 3.45 10.06
C ASN A 169 10.65 2.26 10.87
N TYR A 170 10.85 1.01 10.41
CA TYR A 170 10.33 -0.18 11.12
C TYR A 170 11.02 -0.41 12.48
N ARG A 171 12.28 0.02 12.63
CA ARG A 171 13.04 -0.07 13.89
C ARG A 171 12.43 0.76 15.03
N TYR A 172 11.64 1.78 14.71
CA TYR A 172 10.93 2.59 15.72
C TYR A 172 9.60 1.97 16.18
N GLY A 173 9.16 0.87 15.56
CA GLY A 173 7.97 0.11 15.97
C GLY A 173 8.24 -1.04 16.95
N HIS A 174 9.49 -1.18 17.42
CA HIS A 174 9.96 -2.22 18.33
C HIS A 174 10.20 -1.74 19.78
N ARG A 175 9.71 -0.55 20.14
CA ARG A 175 9.70 -0.07 21.53
C ARG A 175 8.33 -0.23 22.14
#